data_AF-A0A239PR28-F1
#
_entry.id   AF-A0A239PR28-F1
#
_cell.length_a   1.000
_cell.length_b   1.000
_cell.length_c   1.000
_cell.angle_alpha   90.00
_cell.angle_beta   90.00
_cell.angle_gamma   90.00
#
_symmetry.space_group_name_H-M   'P 1'
#
loop_
_entity.id
_entity.type
_entity.pdbx_description
1 polymer ?
#
loop_
_entity_poly.entity_id
_entity_poly.type
_entity_poly.pdbx_seq_one_letter_code
_entity_poly.pdbx_strand_id
1 'polypeptide(L)' 'MRLRHSKLTHNQTNRLIEHFVAGTPAQTASALIGVNKDTAATFYHRLRSVIAEKLAEE' A
#
# COMPACT_ATOMS: atom_id res chain seq x y z
N MET A 1 8.25 -1.16 -3.82
CA MET A 1 8.16 -2.13 -2.69
C MET A 1 7.69 -3.48 -3.23
N ARG A 2 8.46 -4.56 -3.09
CA ARG A 2 7.99 -5.92 -3.48
C ARG A 2 7.53 -6.66 -2.23
N LEU A 3 6.21 -6.82 -2.08
CA LEU A 3 5.65 -7.61 -0.98
C LEU A 3 5.84 -9.10 -1.28
N ARG A 4 6.66 -9.77 -0.46
CA ARG A 4 6.88 -11.22 -0.53
C ARG A 4 5.52 -11.92 -0.36
N HIS A 5 5.21 -12.88 -1.25
CA HIS A 5 3.94 -13.62 -1.31
C HIS A 5 2.67 -12.81 -1.67
N SER A 6 2.80 -11.55 -2.09
CA SER A 6 1.65 -10.79 -2.59
C SER A 6 1.26 -11.22 -4.01
N LYS A 7 -0.04 -11.37 -4.26
CA LYS A 7 -0.61 -11.58 -5.61
C LYS A 7 -0.82 -10.27 -6.37
N LEU A 8 -0.50 -9.12 -5.76
CA LEU A 8 -0.61 -7.83 -6.42
C LEU A 8 0.36 -7.74 -7.58
N THR A 9 -0.14 -7.25 -8.72
CA THR A 9 0.71 -6.92 -9.85
C THR A 9 1.57 -5.69 -9.53
N HIS A 10 2.63 -5.50 -10.31
CA HIS A 10 3.47 -4.32 -10.17
C HIS A 10 2.66 -3.02 -10.37
N ASN A 11 1.75 -2.99 -11.34
CA ASN A 11 0.88 -1.85 -11.60
C ASN A 11 -0.06 -1.56 -10.40
N GLN A 12 -0.71 -2.58 -9.84
CA GLN A 12 -1.58 -2.41 -8.67
C GLN A 12 -0.80 -1.87 -7.46
N THR A 13 0.42 -2.38 -7.27
CA THR A 13 1.31 -1.92 -6.19
C THR A 13 1.68 -0.44 -6.36
N ASN A 14 2.06 -0.03 -7.57
CA ASN A 14 2.43 1.37 -7.83
C ASN A 14 1.24 2.31 -7.64
N ARG A 15 0.05 1.94 -8.15
CA ARG A 15 -1.17 2.72 -7.93
C ARG A 15 -1.55 2.82 -6.44
N LEU A 16 -1.36 1.76 -5.66
CA LEU A 16 -1.61 1.81 -4.20
C LEU A 16 -0.66 2.79 -3.50
N ILE A 17 0.60 2.85 -3.94
CA ILE A 17 1.60 3.81 -3.43
C ILE A 17 1.22 5.24 -3.82
N GLU A 18 0.84 5.49 -5.06
CA GLU A 18 0.39 6.81 -5.53
C GLU A 18 -0.78 7.32 -4.68
N HIS A 19 -1.79 6.49 -4.46
CA HIS A 19 -2.93 6.82 -3.61
C HIS A 19 -2.54 7.04 -2.14
N PHE A 20 -1.54 6.29 -1.64
CA PHE A 20 -1.05 6.46 -0.27
C PHE A 20 -0.39 7.83 -0.09
N VAL A 21 0.47 8.22 -1.02
CA VAL A 21 1.14 9.53 -1.02
C VAL A 21 0.13 10.66 -1.20
N ALA A 22 -0.91 10.46 -2.03
CA ALA A 22 -2.01 11.40 -2.21
C ALA A 22 -2.97 11.48 -1.00
N GLY A 23 -2.75 10.72 0.08
CA GLY A 23 -3.60 10.71 1.27
C GLY A 23 -4.98 10.06 1.06
N THR A 24 -5.17 9.31 -0.03
CA THR A 24 -6.42 8.59 -0.29
C THR A 24 -6.58 7.44 0.71
N PRO A 25 -7.76 7.24 1.34
CA PRO A 25 -7.97 6.11 2.23
C PRO A 25 -7.83 4.76 1.50
N ALA A 26 -7.29 3.74 2.19
CA ALA A 26 -7.07 2.40 1.62
C ALA A 26 -8.35 1.79 1.02
N GLN A 27 -9.50 2.06 1.64
CA GLN A 27 -10.80 1.62 1.15
C GLN A 27 -11.12 2.21 -0.22
N THR A 28 -11.00 3.53 -0.38
CA THR A 28 -11.24 4.21 -1.66
C THR A 28 -10.24 3.77 -2.71
N ALA A 29 -8.96 3.67 -2.36
CA ALA A 29 -7.92 3.17 -3.25
C ALA A 29 -8.20 1.73 -3.72
N SER A 30 -8.72 0.87 -2.83
CA SER A 30 -9.07 -0.51 -3.19
C SER A 30 -10.15 -0.60 -4.27
N ALA A 31 -11.17 0.27 -4.17
CA ALA A 31 -12.25 0.35 -5.13
C ALA A 31 -11.77 0.88 -6.49
N LEU A 32 -10.90 1.89 -6.49
CA LEU A 32 -10.36 2.51 -7.71
C LEU A 32 -9.36 1.62 -8.47
N ILE A 33 -8.65 0.75 -7.76
CA ILE A 33 -7.65 -0.16 -8.33
C ILE A 33 -8.25 -1.54 -8.64
N GLY A 34 -9.39 -1.89 -8.03
CA GLY A 34 -10.02 -3.20 -8.18
C GLY A 34 -9.31 -4.29 -7.40
N VAL A 35 -8.87 -3.99 -6.17
CA VAL A 35 -8.24 -4.96 -5.26
C VAL A 35 -9.13 -5.18 -4.04
N ASN A 36 -8.93 -6.30 -3.33
CA ASN A 36 -9.66 -6.56 -2.10
C ASN A 36 -9.33 -5.47 -1.05
N LYS A 37 -10.35 -4.95 -0.36
CA LYS A 37 -10.24 -3.93 0.70
C LYS A 37 -9.20 -4.29 1.77
N ASP A 38 -9.17 -5.55 2.21
CA ASP A 38 -8.30 -6.02 3.28
C ASP A 38 -6.85 -6.11 2.78
N THR A 39 -6.68 -6.38 1.48
CA THR A 39 -5.37 -6.35 0.81
C THR A 39 -4.82 -4.93 0.77
N ALA A 40 -5.63 -3.94 0.39
CA ALA A 40 -5.20 -2.54 0.39
C ALA A 40 -4.91 -2.02 1.81
N ALA A 41 -5.74 -2.36 2.79
CA ALA A 41 -5.52 -2.00 4.19
C ALA A 41 -4.21 -2.60 4.73
N THR A 42 -3.98 -3.89 4.47
CA THR A 42 -2.73 -4.58 4.85
C THR A 42 -1.51 -3.97 4.16
N PHE A 43 -1.64 -3.60 2.88
CA PHE A 43 -0.58 -2.91 2.13
C PHE A 43 -0.21 -1.58 2.80
N TYR A 44 -1.21 -0.76 3.11
CA TYR A 44 -1.04 0.56 3.72
C TYR A 44 -0.43 0.46 5.11
N HIS A 45 -0.84 -0.52 5.90
CA HIS A 45 -0.27 -0.76 7.23
C HIS A 45 1.22 -1.10 7.13
N ARG A 46 1.59 -2.06 6.27
CA ARG A 46 3.01 -2.42 6.07
C ARG A 46 3.84 -1.26 5.55
N LEU A 47 3.28 -0.47 4.64
CA LEU A 47 3.97 0.71 4.11
C LEU A 47 4.28 1.71 5.23
N ARG A 48 3.34 1.94 6.16
CA ARG A 48 3.59 2.75 7.36
C ARG A 48 4.65 2.16 8.28
N SER A 49 4.63 0.84 8.50
CA SER A 49 5.65 0.17 9.32
C SER A 49 7.06 0.38 8.76
N VAL A 50 7.24 0.23 7.43
CA VAL A 50 8.53 0.44 6.78
C VAL A 50 8.98 1.90 6.89
N ILE A 51 8.06 2.85 6.69
CA ILE A 51 8.38 4.28 6.86
C ILE A 51 8.78 4.58 8.30
N ALA A 52 8.05 4.05 9.28
CA ALA A 52 8.36 4.25 10.70
C ALA A 52 9.71 3.64 11.10
N GLU A 53 10.02 2.43 10.61
CA GLU A 53 11.33 1.79 10.81
C GLU A 53 12.46 2.66 10.24
N LYS A 54 12.28 3.17 9.02
CA LYS A 54 13.27 4.04 8.37
C LYS A 54 13.45 5.38 9.07
N LEU A 55 12.36 5.96 9.58
CA LEU A 55 12.42 7.20 10.36
C LEU A 55 13.04 7.00 11.75
N ALA A 56 13.04 5.77 12.29
CA ALA A 56 13.65 5.47 13.58
C ALA A 56 15.16 5.13 13.47
N GLU A 57 15.63 4.79 12.27
CA GLU A 57 17.05 4.57 11.97
C GLU A 57 17.84 5.88 11.76
N GLU A 58 17.14 7.00 11.56
CA GLU A 58 17.68 8.36 11.39
C GLU A 58 17.68 9.15 12.71
#